data_AF-A0A2M8J9K4-F1
#
_entry.id   AF-A0A2M8J9K4-F1
#
_cell.length_a   1.000
_cell.length_b   1.000
_cell.length_c   1.000
_cell.angle_alpha   90.00
_cell.angle_beta   90.00
_cell.angle_gamma   90.00
#
_symmetry.space_group_name_H-M   'P 1'
#
loop_
_entity.id
_entity.type
_entity.pdbx_description
1 polymer ?
#
loop_
_entity_poly.entity_id
_entity_poly.type
_entity_poly.pdbx_seq_one_letter_code
_entity_poly.pdbx_strand_id
1 'polypeptide(L)'
;MLRKLYKDTNFDKEKYEIQITDKSTGEILNTGDKSIIFRKLTGESSFSSKNYCYLDTDRLSALIKKDIKYNELGVLMFIITNISFRNNVCMIDNGDGRPHTTKTISELLKISQQATKKILNRLMELDVISQQVLKNNKQLGKVYCVNPHLLRRGKKFDSSIDVMFDDLINTTSLL
;
A
#
# COMPACT_ATOMS: atom_id res chain seq x y z
N MET A 1 -9.51 4.75 -11.36
CA MET A 1 -10.15 5.82 -12.16
C MET A 1 -9.18 6.98 -12.24
N LEU A 2 -8.88 7.50 -13.43
CA LEU A 2 -8.04 8.68 -13.62
C LEU A 2 -8.87 9.94 -13.38
N ARG A 3 -8.38 10.88 -12.57
CA ARG A 3 -9.02 12.19 -12.36
C ARG A 3 -7.99 13.31 -12.44
N LYS A 4 -8.24 14.31 -13.29
CA LYS A 4 -7.44 15.54 -13.30
C LYS A 4 -7.65 16.29 -11.99
N LEU A 5 -6.57 16.78 -11.41
CA LEU A 5 -6.61 17.53 -10.16
C LEU A 5 -6.77 19.01 -10.42
N TYR A 6 -7.61 19.62 -9.61
CA TYR A 6 -7.88 21.05 -9.63
C TYR A 6 -7.53 21.65 -8.29
N LYS A 7 -6.98 22.86 -8.32
CA LYS A 7 -6.83 23.68 -7.12
C LYS A 7 -7.96 24.70 -7.11
N ASP A 8 -8.77 24.59 -6.08
CA ASP A 8 -9.83 25.55 -5.79
C ASP A 8 -9.25 26.62 -4.86
N THR A 9 -9.36 27.88 -5.27
CA THR A 9 -8.98 29.03 -4.46
C THR A 9 -10.23 29.85 -4.20
N ASN A 10 -10.59 30.01 -2.93
CA ASN A 10 -11.69 30.88 -2.56
C ASN A 10 -11.28 32.32 -2.81
N PHE A 11 -12.18 33.07 -3.44
CA PHE A 11 -12.00 34.50 -3.54
C PHE A 11 -12.22 35.17 -2.19
N ASP A 12 -11.29 36.03 -1.82
CA ASP A 12 -11.34 36.80 -0.60
C ASP A 12 -12.19 38.06 -0.81
N LYS A 13 -13.45 38.00 -0.36
CA LYS A 13 -14.41 39.11 -0.46
C LYS A 13 -14.10 40.28 0.48
N GLU A 14 -13.30 40.06 1.53
CA GLU A 14 -12.92 41.14 2.45
C GLU A 14 -11.84 42.04 1.86
N LYS A 15 -11.09 41.50 0.89
CA LYS A 15 -9.95 42.19 0.28
C LYS A 15 -10.27 42.89 -1.05
N TYR A 16 -11.32 42.48 -1.75
CA TYR A 16 -11.58 42.91 -3.13
C TYR A 16 -13.07 42.88 -3.47
N GLU A 17 -13.54 43.87 -4.24
CA GLU A 17 -14.86 43.85 -4.85
C GLU A 17 -14.82 43.17 -6.23
N ILE A 18 -15.72 42.22 -6.50
CA ILE A 18 -15.90 41.61 -7.82
C ILE A 18 -17.32 41.88 -8.32
N GLN A 19 -17.40 42.32 -9.58
CA GLN A 19 -18.62 42.27 -10.38
C GLN A 19 -18.47 41.18 -11.43
N ILE A 20 -19.46 40.29 -11.52
CA ILE A 20 -19.53 39.28 -12.58
C ILE A 20 -20.46 39.85 -13.66
N THR A 21 -19.95 40.00 -14.88
CA THR A 21 -20.70 40.57 -15.99
C THR A 21 -20.91 39.53 -17.09
N ASP A 22 -22.12 39.44 -17.60
CA ASP A 22 -22.40 38.66 -18.81
C ASP A 22 -21.73 39.35 -20.01
N LYS A 23 -20.86 38.62 -20.72
CA LYS A 23 -20.09 39.19 -21.85
C LYS A 23 -20.95 39.54 -23.07
N SER A 24 -22.13 38.92 -23.21
CA SER A 24 -23.01 39.10 -24.36
C SER A 24 -24.01 40.23 -24.16
N THR A 25 -24.51 40.44 -22.94
CA THR A 25 -25.51 41.47 -22.62
C THR A 25 -24.94 42.66 -21.85
N GLY A 26 -23.79 42.50 -21.18
CA GLY A 26 -23.22 43.52 -20.29
C GLY A 26 -23.92 43.60 -18.94
N GLU A 27 -24.88 42.73 -18.65
CA GLU A 27 -25.61 42.73 -17.37
C GLU A 27 -24.73 42.24 -16.23
N ILE A 28 -24.82 42.91 -15.08
CA ILE A 28 -24.14 42.51 -13.85
C ILE A 28 -24.97 41.44 -13.15
N LEU A 29 -24.38 40.26 -12.97
CA LEU A 29 -24.98 39.15 -12.24
C LEU A 29 -24.86 39.38 -10.74
N ASN A 30 -25.98 39.51 -10.05
CA ASN A 30 -26.02 39.56 -8.60
C ASN A 30 -25.77 38.16 -8.01
N THR A 31 -24.60 37.96 -7.39
CA THR A 31 -24.22 36.67 -6.79
C THR A 31 -24.75 36.49 -5.37
N GLY A 32 -25.31 37.52 -4.74
CA GLY A 32 -25.64 37.52 -3.31
C GLY A 32 -24.47 37.05 -2.44
N ASP A 33 -24.76 36.22 -1.44
CA ASP A 33 -23.76 35.69 -0.50
C ASP A 33 -22.93 34.52 -1.05
N LYS A 34 -23.17 34.07 -2.28
CA LYS A 34 -22.49 32.89 -2.83
C LYS A 34 -20.98 33.10 -2.92
N SER A 35 -20.20 32.09 -2.53
CA SER A 35 -18.74 32.11 -2.61
C SER A 35 -18.26 31.93 -4.06
N ILE A 36 -17.33 32.77 -4.49
CA ILE A 36 -16.68 32.64 -5.80
C ILE A 36 -15.43 31.76 -5.63
N ILE A 37 -15.35 30.69 -6.43
CA ILE A 37 -14.21 29.76 -6.42
C ILE A 37 -13.51 29.85 -7.77
N PHE A 38 -12.22 30.20 -7.74
CA PHE A 38 -11.35 30.07 -8.89
C PHE A 38 -10.77 28.66 -8.93
N ARG A 39 -11.17 27.90 -9.95
CA ARG A 39 -10.68 26.55 -10.19
C ARG A 39 -9.61 26.57 -11.27
N LYS A 40 -8.37 26.20 -10.93
CA LYS A 40 -7.26 26.08 -11.89
C LYS A 40 -6.81 24.64 -12.03
N LEU A 41 -6.54 24.22 -13.27
CA LEU A 41 -5.90 22.94 -13.54
C LEU A 41 -4.48 22.93 -12.95
N THR A 42 -4.14 21.90 -12.19
CA THR A 42 -2.82 21.77 -11.57
C THR A 42 -1.74 21.23 -12.53
N GLY A 43 -2.16 20.59 -13.62
CA GLY A 43 -1.29 19.75 -14.44
C GLY A 43 -1.10 18.34 -13.89
N GLU A 44 -1.63 18.05 -12.70
CA GLU A 44 -1.51 16.75 -12.03
C GLU A 44 -2.74 15.87 -12.30
N SER A 45 -2.52 14.55 -12.22
CA SER A 45 -3.58 13.56 -12.28
C SER A 45 -3.49 12.63 -11.08
N SER A 46 -4.65 12.25 -10.54
CA SER A 46 -4.75 11.24 -9.49
C SER A 46 -5.21 9.90 -10.07
N PHE A 47 -4.59 8.84 -9.56
CA PHE A 47 -4.92 7.46 -9.87
C PHE A 47 -5.52 6.83 -8.62
N SER A 48 -6.75 6.33 -8.73
CA SER A 48 -7.39 5.55 -7.68
C SER A 48 -7.53 4.10 -8.08
N SER A 49 -7.00 3.22 -7.23
CA SER A 49 -7.16 1.77 -7.30
C SER A 49 -7.73 1.28 -5.99
N LYS A 50 -8.68 0.33 -6.04
CA LYS A 50 -9.22 -0.29 -4.82
C LYS A 50 -8.21 -1.25 -4.17
N ASN A 51 -7.43 -1.92 -5.02
CA ASN A 51 -6.49 -2.96 -4.64
C ASN A 51 -5.08 -2.53 -5.05
N TYR A 52 -4.36 -1.92 -4.11
CA TYR A 52 -2.96 -1.57 -4.29
C TYR A 52 -2.22 -1.74 -2.96
N CYS A 53 -0.92 -1.97 -3.06
CA CYS A 53 -0.02 -2.05 -1.92
C CYS A 53 1.03 -0.95 -2.02
N TYR A 54 1.51 -0.47 -0.87
CA TYR A 54 2.66 0.42 -0.79
C TYR A 54 3.91 -0.43 -0.61
N LEU A 55 4.91 -0.22 -1.47
CA LEU A 55 6.25 -0.76 -1.32
C LEU A 55 7.19 0.38 -0.92
N ASP A 56 7.90 0.21 0.19
CA ASP A 56 8.88 1.18 0.67
C ASP A 56 10.23 0.94 -0.04
N THR A 57 10.65 1.93 -0.83
CA THR A 57 11.84 1.82 -1.68
C THR A 57 13.14 1.85 -0.89
N ASP A 58 13.16 2.47 0.29
CA ASP A 58 14.35 2.50 1.13
C ASP A 58 14.56 1.14 1.80
N ARG A 59 13.47 0.51 2.30
CA ARG A 59 13.53 -0.86 2.84
C ARG A 59 13.86 -1.87 1.74
N LEU A 60 13.32 -1.70 0.52
CA LEU A 60 13.71 -2.53 -0.62
C LEU A 60 15.20 -2.40 -0.93
N SER A 61 15.74 -1.17 -0.90
CA SER A 61 17.17 -0.92 -1.09
C SER A 61 18.02 -1.58 0.00
N ALA A 62 17.54 -1.60 1.25
CA ALA A 62 18.18 -2.33 2.34
C ALA A 62 18.18 -3.85 2.09
N LEU A 63 17.10 -4.43 1.57
CA LEU A 63 17.06 -5.85 1.19
C LEU A 63 18.02 -6.20 0.06
N ILE A 64 18.14 -5.33 -0.94
CA ILE A 64 19.13 -5.50 -2.02
C ILE A 64 20.55 -5.52 -1.44
N LYS A 65 20.85 -4.64 -0.48
CA LYS A 65 22.15 -4.65 0.24
C LYS A 65 22.36 -5.91 1.09
N LYS A 66 21.28 -6.57 1.52
CA LYS A 66 21.30 -7.88 2.22
C LYS A 66 21.33 -9.08 1.26
N ASP A 67 21.61 -8.86 -0.03
CA ASP A 67 21.76 -9.89 -1.08
C ASP A 67 20.49 -10.74 -1.31
N ILE A 68 19.31 -10.10 -1.28
CA ILE A 68 18.07 -10.76 -1.73
C ILE A 68 18.16 -11.14 -3.22
N LYS A 69 17.78 -12.38 -3.55
CA LYS A 69 17.92 -12.93 -4.91
C LYS A 69 16.72 -12.62 -5.79
N TYR A 70 16.90 -12.65 -7.11
CA TYR A 70 15.82 -12.38 -8.07
C TYR A 70 14.65 -13.37 -7.96
N ASN A 71 14.92 -14.65 -7.71
CA ASN A 71 13.87 -15.64 -7.49
C ASN A 71 13.11 -15.41 -6.16
N GLU A 72 13.79 -14.90 -5.14
CA GLU A 72 13.19 -14.52 -3.85
C GLU A 72 12.28 -13.30 -4.01
N LEU A 73 12.74 -12.28 -4.75
CA LEU A 73 11.92 -11.14 -5.16
C LEU A 73 10.69 -11.57 -5.96
N GLY A 74 10.83 -12.54 -6.87
CA GLY A 74 9.70 -13.10 -7.63
C GLY A 74 8.63 -13.71 -6.72
N VAL A 75 9.03 -14.52 -5.72
CA VAL A 75 8.10 -15.09 -4.73
C VAL A 75 7.48 -13.99 -3.87
N LEU A 76 8.27 -12.99 -3.46
CA LEU A 76 7.78 -11.83 -2.70
C LEU A 76 6.70 -11.08 -3.47
N MET A 77 6.91 -10.79 -4.76
CA MET A 77 5.91 -10.12 -5.61
C MET A 77 4.60 -10.89 -5.69
N PHE A 78 4.66 -12.23 -5.76
CA PHE A 78 3.47 -13.07 -5.68
C PHE A 78 2.78 -12.99 -4.32
N ILE A 79 3.53 -13.01 -3.21
CA ILE A 79 2.95 -12.90 -1.86
C ILE A 79 2.23 -11.55 -1.72
N ILE A 80 2.83 -10.48 -2.21
CA ILE A 80 2.31 -9.10 -2.16
C ILE A 80 0.95 -8.95 -2.84
N THR A 81 0.72 -9.61 -3.97
CA THR A 81 -0.58 -9.51 -4.67
C THR A 81 -1.70 -10.18 -3.88
N ASN A 82 -1.34 -10.99 -2.89
CA ASN A 82 -2.24 -11.85 -2.12
C ASN A 82 -2.34 -11.43 -0.64
N ILE A 83 -1.83 -10.27 -0.25
CA ILE A 83 -1.96 -9.82 1.14
C ILE A 83 -3.35 -9.23 1.46
N SER A 84 -3.91 -9.64 2.59
CA SER A 84 -5.16 -9.10 3.11
C SER A 84 -4.97 -7.77 3.84
N PHE A 85 -6.03 -6.96 3.85
CA PHE A 85 -6.06 -5.66 4.51
C PHE A 85 -5.95 -5.80 6.05
N ARG A 86 -5.33 -4.82 6.72
CA ARG A 86 -5.07 -4.75 8.19
C ARG A 86 -4.13 -5.77 8.79
N ASN A 87 -3.98 -6.95 8.21
CA ASN A 87 -3.16 -8.00 8.81
C ASN A 87 -1.98 -8.48 7.96
N ASN A 88 -1.85 -8.00 6.71
CA ASN A 88 -0.73 -8.35 5.84
C ASN A 88 -0.50 -9.87 5.68
N VAL A 89 -1.54 -10.67 5.86
CA VAL A 89 -1.47 -12.13 5.72
C VAL A 89 -1.59 -12.50 4.25
N CYS A 90 -0.77 -13.42 3.78
CA CYS A 90 -0.86 -13.98 2.43
C CYS A 90 -2.04 -14.96 2.31
N MET A 91 -3.11 -14.55 1.61
CA MET A 91 -4.38 -15.27 1.48
C MET A 91 -4.58 -15.79 0.06
N ILE A 92 -5.17 -16.98 -0.10
CA ILE A 92 -5.50 -17.57 -1.41
C ILE A 92 -6.51 -16.72 -2.17
N ASP A 93 -7.48 -16.18 -1.44
CA ASP A 93 -8.40 -15.18 -1.95
C ASP A 93 -8.62 -14.14 -0.84
N ASN A 94 -8.77 -12.88 -1.24
CA ASN A 94 -9.09 -11.80 -0.31
C ASN A 94 -10.54 -11.90 0.24
N GLY A 95 -11.27 -12.98 -0.05
CA GLY A 95 -12.63 -13.27 0.41
C GLY A 95 -12.84 -14.61 1.13
N ASP A 96 -12.17 -15.70 0.71
CA ASP A 96 -12.45 -17.07 1.19
C ASP A 96 -11.84 -17.44 2.55
N GLY A 97 -11.09 -16.51 3.15
CA GLY A 97 -10.56 -16.66 4.51
C GLY A 97 -9.48 -17.73 4.69
N ARG A 98 -8.91 -18.28 3.59
CA ARG A 98 -7.84 -19.29 3.67
C ARG A 98 -6.45 -18.72 3.34
N PRO A 99 -5.45 -18.91 4.22
CA PRO A 99 -4.08 -18.47 3.97
C PRO A 99 -3.38 -19.36 2.94
N HIS A 100 -2.44 -18.78 2.20
CA HIS A 100 -1.53 -19.57 1.37
C HIS A 100 -0.62 -20.46 2.24
N THR A 101 -0.33 -21.65 1.72
CA THR A 101 0.67 -22.57 2.29
C THR A 101 1.84 -22.67 1.33
N THR A 102 2.96 -23.25 1.76
CA THR A 102 4.09 -23.52 0.85
C THR A 102 3.66 -24.34 -0.36
N LYS A 103 2.73 -25.30 -0.18
CA LYS A 103 2.19 -26.12 -1.26
C LYS A 103 1.45 -25.25 -2.28
N THR A 104 0.50 -24.43 -1.83
CA THR A 104 -0.31 -23.61 -2.76
C THR A 104 0.52 -22.52 -3.44
N ILE A 105 1.53 -21.96 -2.77
CA ILE A 105 2.49 -21.04 -3.40
C ILE A 105 3.31 -21.77 -4.48
N SER A 106 3.79 -22.99 -4.18
CA SER A 106 4.60 -23.76 -5.13
C SER A 106 3.84 -24.15 -6.40
N GLU A 107 2.57 -24.52 -6.25
CA GLU A 107 1.67 -24.86 -7.36
C GLU A 107 1.42 -23.65 -8.27
N LEU A 108 1.16 -22.47 -7.70
CA LEU A 108 0.90 -21.25 -8.48
C LEU A 108 2.14 -20.72 -9.20
N LEU A 109 3.30 -20.81 -8.55
CA LEU A 109 4.56 -20.37 -9.12
C LEU A 109 5.24 -21.41 -10.02
N LYS A 110 4.67 -22.62 -10.14
CA LYS A 110 5.21 -23.73 -10.93
C LYS A 110 6.67 -24.06 -10.58
N ILE A 111 6.98 -24.01 -9.28
CA ILE A 111 8.28 -24.38 -8.72
C ILE A 111 8.09 -25.53 -7.74
N SER A 112 9.14 -26.32 -7.49
CA SER A 112 9.02 -27.44 -6.54
C SER A 112 8.75 -26.93 -5.13
N GLN A 113 7.94 -27.67 -4.35
CA GLN A 113 7.62 -27.30 -2.97
C GLN A 113 8.88 -27.13 -2.10
N GLN A 114 9.93 -27.91 -2.36
CA GLN A 114 11.22 -27.79 -1.68
C GLN A 114 11.93 -26.47 -2.03
N ALA A 115 11.96 -26.09 -3.31
CA ALA A 115 12.52 -24.82 -3.74
C ALA A 115 11.73 -23.64 -3.15
N THR A 116 10.39 -23.70 -3.17
CA THR A 116 9.53 -22.71 -2.52
C THR A 116 9.82 -22.59 -1.04
N LYS A 117 9.94 -23.72 -0.33
CA LYS A 117 10.26 -23.72 1.11
C LYS A 117 11.61 -23.05 1.37
N LYS A 118 12.63 -23.33 0.55
CA LYS A 118 13.96 -22.70 0.67
C LYS A 118 13.88 -21.19 0.49
N ILE A 119 13.10 -20.72 -0.49
CA ILE A 119 12.90 -19.28 -0.73
C ILE A 119 12.14 -18.63 0.44
N LEU A 120 11.05 -19.24 0.90
CA LEU A 120 10.27 -18.71 2.04
C LEU A 120 11.11 -18.64 3.32
N ASN A 121 11.95 -19.64 3.57
CA ASN A 121 12.90 -19.61 4.68
C ASN A 121 13.88 -18.44 4.55
N ARG A 122 14.41 -18.21 3.34
CA ARG A 122 15.30 -17.08 3.11
C ARG A 122 14.62 -15.73 3.30
N LEU A 123 13.36 -15.60 2.88
CA LEU A 123 12.55 -14.40 3.15
C LEU A 123 12.27 -14.20 4.64
N MET A 124 12.14 -15.28 5.43
CA MET A 124 12.04 -15.17 6.90
C MET A 124 13.36 -14.73 7.54
N GLU A 125 14.49 -15.25 7.06
CA GLU A 125 15.82 -14.85 7.56
C GLU A 125 16.18 -13.40 7.20
N LEU A 126 15.59 -12.85 6.14
CA LEU A 126 15.71 -11.45 5.75
C LEU A 126 14.68 -10.53 6.45
N ASP A 127 13.88 -11.08 7.36
CA ASP A 127 12.79 -10.38 8.08
C ASP A 127 11.74 -9.74 7.14
N VAL A 128 11.53 -10.36 5.98
CA VAL A 128 10.54 -9.92 4.98
C VAL A 128 9.17 -10.52 5.26
N ILE A 129 9.16 -11.77 5.70
CA ILE A 129 7.94 -12.50 6.07
C ILE A 129 8.14 -13.22 7.40
N SER A 130 7.06 -13.53 8.10
CA SER A 130 7.06 -14.38 9.30
C SER A 130 6.00 -15.46 9.16
N GLN A 131 6.27 -16.67 9.68
CA GLN A 131 5.30 -17.75 9.75
C GLN A 131 4.83 -17.97 11.19
N GLN A 132 3.57 -17.63 11.48
CA GLN A 132 3.05 -17.68 12.85
C GLN A 132 1.54 -17.84 12.92
N VAL A 133 1.05 -18.12 14.14
CA VAL A 133 -0.38 -18.14 14.45
C VAL A 133 -0.77 -16.76 14.99
N LEU A 134 -1.75 -16.11 14.36
CA LEU A 134 -2.21 -14.79 14.81
C LEU A 134 -3.00 -14.90 16.12
N LYS A 135 -2.66 -14.09 17.13
CA LYS A 135 -3.35 -14.07 18.43
C LYS A 135 -4.86 -13.82 18.26
N ASN A 136 -5.21 -12.87 17.40
CA ASN A 136 -6.58 -12.43 17.17
C ASN A 136 -7.32 -13.26 16.09
N ASN A 137 -6.65 -14.22 15.44
CA ASN A 137 -7.25 -15.00 14.36
C ASN A 137 -6.70 -16.43 14.30
N LYS A 138 -6.79 -17.15 15.43
CA LYS A 138 -6.24 -18.51 15.59
C LYS A 138 -6.82 -19.53 14.61
N GLN A 139 -8.05 -19.32 14.13
CA GLN A 139 -8.72 -20.22 13.19
C GLN A 139 -8.01 -20.34 11.83
N LEU A 140 -7.15 -19.37 11.47
CA LEU A 140 -6.35 -19.44 10.25
C LEU A 140 -5.15 -20.41 10.39
N GLY A 141 -4.83 -20.87 11.60
CA GLY A 141 -3.66 -21.69 11.85
C GLY A 141 -2.35 -20.91 11.63
N LYS A 142 -1.31 -21.60 11.12
CA LYS A 142 -0.03 -20.97 10.77
C LYS A 142 -0.15 -20.26 9.43
N VAL A 143 0.16 -18.97 9.42
CA VAL A 143 0.05 -18.11 8.24
C VAL A 143 1.36 -17.39 7.94
N TYR A 144 1.56 -17.03 6.68
CA TYR A 144 2.64 -16.12 6.29
C TYR A 144 2.16 -14.67 6.40
N CYS A 145 2.79 -13.90 7.28
CA CYS A 145 2.61 -12.46 7.41
C CYS A 145 3.76 -11.73 6.71
N VAL A 146 3.48 -10.58 6.10
CA VAL A 146 4.50 -9.75 5.44
C VAL A 146 4.84 -8.54 6.29
N ASN A 147 6.13 -8.22 6.38
CA ASN A 147 6.64 -7.08 7.13
C ASN A 147 6.00 -5.75 6.64
N PRO A 148 5.20 -5.07 7.48
CA PRO A 148 4.50 -3.83 7.11
C PRO A 148 5.43 -2.62 6.92
N HIS A 149 6.66 -2.66 7.45
CA HIS A 149 7.67 -1.64 7.20
C HIS A 149 8.13 -1.66 5.74
N LEU A 150 8.31 -2.85 5.17
CA LEU A 150 8.62 -3.01 3.75
C LEU A 150 7.39 -2.78 2.88
N LEU A 151 6.30 -3.47 3.20
CA LEU A 151 5.14 -3.49 2.31
C LEU A 151 3.84 -3.58 3.07
N ARG A 152 2.87 -2.75 2.69
CA ARG A 152 1.59 -2.66 3.40
C ARG A 152 0.41 -2.39 2.50
N ARG A 153 -0.71 -3.07 2.79
CA ARG A 153 -2.01 -2.77 2.21
C ARG A 153 -2.84 -1.95 3.19
N GLY A 154 -2.80 -0.63 3.02
CA GLY A 154 -3.44 0.34 3.91
C GLY A 154 -2.48 0.98 4.90
N LYS A 155 -3.04 1.73 5.86
CA LYS A 155 -2.29 2.52 6.86
C LYS A 155 -2.51 2.05 8.30
N LYS A 156 -3.48 1.17 8.55
CA LYS A 156 -3.86 0.73 9.89
C LYS A 156 -3.70 -0.79 9.96
N PHE A 157 -2.94 -1.25 10.94
CA PHE A 157 -2.63 -2.65 11.15
C PHE A 157 -3.07 -3.11 12.54
N ASP A 158 -3.28 -4.41 12.68
CA ASP A 158 -3.42 -5.04 14.00
C ASP A 158 -2.10 -4.87 14.77
N SER A 159 -2.17 -4.42 16.03
CA SER A 159 -0.99 -4.17 16.85
C SER A 159 -0.16 -5.43 17.10
N SER A 160 -0.75 -6.62 16.95
CA SER A 160 -0.02 -7.88 17.05
C SER A 160 1.04 -8.04 15.94
N ILE A 161 0.95 -7.31 14.84
CA ILE A 161 1.90 -7.38 13.71
C ILE A 161 3.12 -6.51 13.93
N ASP A 162 2.95 -5.39 14.63
CA ASP A 162 4.04 -4.45 14.93
C ASP A 162 5.17 -5.14 15.70
N VAL A 163 4.82 -6.05 16.60
CA VAL A 163 5.79 -6.83 17.39
C VAL A 163 6.39 -8.04 16.66
N MET A 164 6.03 -8.28 15.40
CA MET A 164 6.50 -9.46 14.63
C MET A 164 7.76 -9.18 13.82
N PHE A 165 8.05 -7.91 13.54
CA PHE A 165 9.02 -7.49 12.55
C PHE A 165 9.85 -6.34 13.07
N ASP A 166 11.12 -6.32 12.70
CA ASP A 166 11.95 -5.14 12.88
C ASP A 166 11.87 -4.25 11.63
N ASP A 167 12.19 -2.96 11.81
CA ASP A 167 12.41 -2.10 10.66
C ASP A 167 13.75 -2.45 10.01
N LEU A 168 13.69 -2.82 8.73
CA LEU A 168 14.83 -3.30 7.94
C LEU A 168 15.98 -2.29 7.81
N ILE A 169 15.75 -1.01 8.14
CA ILE A 169 16.75 0.06 8.13
C ILE A 169 17.31 0.34 9.54
N ASN A 170 16.55 0.06 10.61
CA ASN A 170 16.98 0.35 11.98
C ASN A 170 17.89 -0.72 12.58
N THR A 171 18.32 -1.73 11.81
CA THR A 171 19.25 -2.77 12.26
C THR A 171 20.72 -2.29 12.38
N THR A 172 20.92 -1.00 12.64
CA THR A 172 22.24 -0.43 12.92
C THR A 172 22.43 -0.36 14.43
N SER A 173 22.80 -1.48 15.07
CA SER A 173 23.70 -1.57 16.24
C SER A 173 23.47 -2.89 16.99
N LEU A 174 24.12 -3.96 16.56
CA LEU A 174 24.54 -5.10 17.40
C LEU A 174 25.55 -5.95 16.58
N LEU A 175 26.70 -5.35 16.31
CA LEU A 175 27.98 -6.02 16.04
C LEU A 175 29.06 -5.23 16.78
#